data_AF-A0A2N2TDS8-F1
#
_entry.id   AF-A0A2N2TDS8-F1
#
_cell.length_a   1.000
_cell.length_b   1.000
_cell.length_c   1.000
_cell.angle_alpha   90.00
_cell.angle_beta   90.00
_cell.angle_gamma   90.00
#
_symmetry.space_group_name_H-M   'P 1'
#
loop_
_entity.id
_entity.type
_entity.pdbx_description
1 polymer ?
#
loop_
_entity_poly.entity_id
_entity_poly.type
_entity_poly.pdbx_seq_one_letter_code
_entity_poly.pdbx_strand_id
1 'polypeptide(L)'
;MGVSHWLTIWRAAQLVGVSRGTLQQQVRSGAMVLTEGLVSTDELLRLYPGVQLEESGLLERVAHIRDEAFGKRLRERLLPSQEVLAQRLFHQTQELADVRRWLQRYHALVIALQTRIHALQDDDATPLALSELQDFVDQGLAQALATEQADLLTVMDDMLKVMTAQVTVRPSGHQFCVEGHATLLQAGLLAGLKLNYGCGNGTCGMCKVRVISGQVARTQPCDYPLSEAERAQGYTLACAHTAASSELTLELLEASGPQDIPPQQIVTTVRAVTQLAPGTRLLHLQTPRSHRLRFLAGQSVTLGLSRPDGSDVHALYPIASCPCDDRNLHFFIERHARDPFACQLFSDGIQPGDNVTVWGPVGDFVLADSARPLVFAACDTGFAPIKSLIEHALALDNAPSLSLFWLATRPDGHFLANQCRAWSEALELFEYELLAEPDVIFGALQLARTMRADLFEVDCDFYLSGPAAFVEALDAELRAAGVPAAQIHTLLLAEPVGELA
;
A
#
# COMPACT_ATOMS: atom_id res chain seq x y z
N MET A 1 36.36 8.14 9.56
CA MET A 1 35.13 8.15 10.38
C MET A 1 33.99 8.06 9.40
N GLY A 2 33.25 6.94 9.41
CA GLY A 2 32.22 6.67 8.40
C GLY A 2 31.19 7.79 8.39
N VAL A 3 30.84 8.29 7.20
CA VAL A 3 29.72 9.21 7.06
C VAL A 3 28.48 8.34 7.18
N SER A 4 27.85 8.35 8.35
CA SER A 4 26.56 7.73 8.59
C SER A 4 25.54 8.35 7.62
N HIS A 5 25.19 7.59 6.58
CA HIS A 5 24.27 8.03 5.54
C HIS A 5 22.84 7.76 5.98
N TRP A 6 21.94 8.70 5.71
CA TRP A 6 20.59 8.69 6.25
C TRP A 6 19.61 8.13 5.21
N LEU A 7 19.06 6.96 5.49
CA LEU A 7 18.11 6.24 4.65
C LEU A 7 16.70 6.39 5.20
N THR A 8 15.69 6.46 4.34
CA THR A 8 14.31 6.34 4.81
C THR A 8 14.06 4.93 5.34
N ILE A 9 13.13 4.78 6.30
CA ILE A 9 12.76 3.47 6.88
C ILE A 9 12.36 2.46 5.80
N TRP A 10 11.76 2.93 4.71
CA TRP A 10 11.38 2.05 3.61
C TRP A 10 12.59 1.55 2.80
N ARG A 11 13.57 2.42 2.49
CA ARG A 11 14.80 1.99 1.80
C ARG A 11 15.64 1.06 2.70
N ALA A 12 15.67 1.36 3.99
CA ALA A 12 16.23 0.50 5.02
C ALA A 12 15.59 -0.91 4.99
N ALA A 13 14.25 -0.97 4.91
CA ALA A 13 13.48 -2.21 4.88
C ALA A 13 13.81 -3.06 3.64
N GLN A 14 13.86 -2.43 2.47
CA GLN A 14 14.21 -3.08 1.19
C GLN A 14 15.65 -3.59 1.17
N LEU A 15 16.61 -2.82 1.69
CA LEU A 15 18.03 -3.21 1.70
C LEU A 15 18.32 -4.41 2.61
N VAL A 16 17.53 -4.56 3.67
CA VAL A 16 17.71 -5.62 4.66
C VAL A 16 16.76 -6.80 4.42
N GLY A 17 15.78 -6.66 3.54
CA GLY A 17 14.80 -7.70 3.22
C GLY A 17 13.78 -7.93 4.34
N VAL A 18 13.47 -6.91 5.13
CA VAL A 18 12.46 -6.94 6.21
C VAL A 18 11.30 -6.01 5.87
N SER A 19 10.11 -6.22 6.46
CA SER A 19 8.96 -5.33 6.22
C SER A 19 9.19 -3.94 6.81
N ARG A 20 8.52 -2.93 6.25
CA ARG A 20 8.57 -1.56 6.78
C ARG A 20 8.05 -1.51 8.21
N GLY A 21 6.98 -2.26 8.51
CA GLY A 21 6.40 -2.38 9.84
C GLY A 21 7.40 -2.85 10.90
N THR A 22 8.24 -3.84 10.58
CA THR A 22 9.27 -4.36 11.49
C THR A 22 10.29 -3.29 11.85
N LEU A 23 10.77 -2.51 10.88
CA LEU A 23 11.69 -1.40 11.16
C LEU A 23 11.01 -0.27 11.93
N GLN A 24 9.74 0.05 11.61
CA GLN A 24 8.97 1.03 12.39
C GLN A 24 8.76 0.59 13.84
N GLN A 25 8.57 -0.71 14.08
CA GLN A 25 8.46 -1.27 15.42
C GLN A 25 9.79 -1.18 16.17
N GLN A 26 10.93 -1.41 15.51
CA GLN A 26 12.26 -1.23 16.09
C GLN A 26 12.57 0.23 16.44
N VAL A 27 12.07 1.17 15.64
CA VAL A 27 12.12 2.60 15.99
C VAL A 27 11.31 2.87 17.25
N ARG A 28 10.10 2.32 17.35
CA ARG A 28 9.21 2.53 18.50
C ARG A 28 9.70 1.87 19.78
N SER A 29 10.36 0.72 19.68
CA SER A 29 10.95 0.02 20.83
C SER A 29 12.28 0.64 21.28
N GLY A 30 12.78 1.66 20.56
CA GLY A 30 14.05 2.32 20.85
C GLY A 30 15.28 1.51 20.45
N ALA A 31 15.10 0.41 19.71
CA ALA A 31 16.19 -0.40 19.16
C ALA A 31 16.89 0.28 17.96
N MET A 32 16.21 1.24 17.31
CA MET A 32 16.71 2.02 16.17
C MET A 32 16.34 3.49 16.36
N VAL A 33 17.28 4.41 16.14
CA VAL A 33 17.09 5.86 16.31
C VAL A 33 16.87 6.52 14.94
N LEU A 34 15.82 7.33 14.84
CA LEU A 34 15.59 8.19 13.66
C LEU A 34 16.13 9.59 13.89
N THR A 35 16.80 10.14 12.87
CA THR A 35 17.08 11.58 12.79
C THR A 35 16.33 12.13 11.58
N GLU A 36 15.40 13.07 11.83
CA GLU A 36 14.53 13.68 10.81
C GLU A 36 13.72 12.67 9.95
N GLY A 37 13.37 11.50 10.53
CA GLY A 37 12.64 10.44 9.83
C GLY A 37 13.53 9.50 9.00
N LEU A 38 14.84 9.62 9.14
CA LEU A 38 15.84 8.80 8.45
C LEU A 38 16.63 7.95 9.46
N VAL A 39 17.05 6.75 9.03
CA VAL A 39 17.85 5.75 9.74
C VAL A 39 19.28 5.80 9.21
N SER A 40 20.29 5.75 10.08
CA SER A 40 21.67 5.71 9.60
C SER A 40 22.06 4.32 9.07
N THR A 41 22.86 4.29 8.00
CA THR A 41 23.42 3.06 7.43
C THR A 41 24.26 2.25 8.43
N ASP A 42 25.00 2.92 9.30
CA ASP A 42 25.82 2.27 10.33
C ASP A 42 24.96 1.55 11.38
N GLU A 43 23.82 2.14 11.73
CA GLU A 43 22.86 1.56 12.68
C GLU A 43 22.10 0.37 12.08
N LEU A 44 21.75 0.47 10.80
CA LEU A 44 21.21 -0.63 9.99
C LEU A 44 22.15 -1.84 9.94
N LEU A 45 23.42 -1.62 9.61
CA LEU A 45 24.44 -2.68 9.54
C LEU A 45 24.75 -3.28 10.92
N ARG A 46 24.60 -2.49 11.99
CA ARG A 46 24.72 -2.97 13.37
C ARG A 46 23.58 -3.91 13.76
N LEU A 47 22.36 -3.59 13.34
CA LEU A 47 21.17 -4.38 13.66
C LEU A 47 21.05 -5.63 12.77
N TYR A 48 21.57 -5.57 11.54
CA TYR A 48 21.48 -6.65 10.56
C TYR A 48 22.84 -6.99 9.92
N PRO A 49 23.78 -7.58 10.69
CA PRO A 49 25.14 -7.86 10.22
C PRO A 49 25.23 -9.02 9.21
N GLY A 50 24.14 -9.77 8.99
CA GLY A 50 24.09 -11.01 8.20
C GLY A 50 23.50 -10.87 6.79
N VAL A 51 23.27 -9.66 6.28
CA VAL A 51 22.71 -9.44 4.94
C VAL A 51 23.73 -9.89 3.88
N GLN A 52 23.65 -11.16 3.48
CA GLN A 52 24.37 -11.74 2.34
C GLN A 52 23.43 -11.69 1.12
N LEU A 53 23.67 -10.74 0.22
CA LEU A 53 22.78 -10.40 -0.90
C LEU A 53 22.79 -11.38 -2.09
N GLU A 54 23.47 -12.54 -2.02
CA GLU A 54 23.71 -13.34 -3.23
C GLU A 54 23.38 -14.84 -3.19
N GLU A 55 22.97 -15.44 -2.07
CA GLU A 55 22.72 -16.89 -2.05
C GLU A 55 21.47 -17.31 -1.28
N SER A 56 20.28 -17.09 -1.86
CA SER A 56 19.17 -18.03 -1.65
C SER A 56 18.06 -17.86 -2.70
N GLY A 57 17.96 -18.82 -3.61
CA GLY A 57 16.81 -19.02 -4.53
C GLY A 57 15.49 -19.39 -3.83
N LEU A 58 15.33 -18.98 -2.56
CA LEU A 58 14.10 -18.99 -1.78
C LEU A 58 13.25 -17.74 -2.10
N LEU A 59 13.89 -16.58 -2.30
CA LEU A 59 13.21 -15.34 -2.72
C LEU A 59 12.50 -15.51 -4.07
N GLU A 60 13.07 -16.25 -5.02
CA GLU A 60 12.40 -16.54 -6.29
C GLU A 60 11.19 -17.46 -6.14
N ARG A 61 11.20 -18.42 -5.21
CA ARG A 61 10.06 -19.32 -4.98
C ARG A 61 8.94 -18.63 -4.20
N VAL A 62 9.29 -17.84 -3.19
CA VAL A 62 8.33 -17.02 -2.43
C VAL A 62 7.76 -15.90 -3.30
N ALA A 63 8.59 -15.26 -4.13
CA ALA A 63 8.11 -14.31 -5.15
C ALA A 63 7.22 -14.99 -6.19
N HIS A 64 7.51 -16.22 -6.61
CA HIS A 64 6.69 -16.95 -7.57
C HIS A 64 5.32 -17.38 -6.98
N ILE A 65 5.27 -17.79 -5.71
CA ILE A 65 4.02 -18.11 -5.00
C ILE A 65 3.22 -16.83 -4.72
N ARG A 66 3.89 -15.75 -4.30
CA ARG A 66 3.32 -14.39 -4.18
C ARG A 66 2.80 -13.89 -5.53
N ASP A 67 3.51 -14.12 -6.62
CA ASP A 67 3.11 -13.73 -7.98
C ASP A 67 1.90 -14.52 -8.51
N GLU A 68 1.74 -15.78 -8.10
CA GLU A 68 0.57 -16.60 -8.45
C GLU A 68 -0.65 -16.27 -7.57
N ALA A 69 -0.44 -15.97 -6.29
CA ALA A 69 -1.49 -15.61 -5.34
C ALA A 69 -2.02 -14.17 -5.54
N PHE A 70 -1.17 -13.22 -5.95
CA PHE A 70 -1.54 -11.80 -6.18
C PHE A 70 -1.95 -11.47 -7.63
N GLY A 71 -1.98 -12.48 -8.50
CA GLY A 71 -2.57 -12.38 -9.83
C GLY A 71 -1.62 -11.77 -10.87
N LYS A 72 -1.40 -12.58 -11.90
CA LYS A 72 -0.75 -12.39 -13.23
C LYS A 72 -0.90 -11.02 -13.95
N ARG A 73 -1.54 -10.00 -13.39
CA ARG A 73 -1.87 -8.72 -14.04
C ARG A 73 -1.05 -7.52 -13.56
N LEU A 74 -0.27 -7.63 -12.48
CA LEU A 74 0.65 -6.54 -12.08
C LEU A 74 1.85 -6.40 -13.03
N ARG A 75 2.23 -7.49 -13.73
CA ARG A 75 3.44 -7.55 -14.57
C ARG A 75 3.40 -6.73 -15.87
N GLU A 76 2.25 -6.24 -16.33
CA GLU A 76 2.23 -5.33 -17.49
C GLU A 76 2.74 -3.91 -17.16
N ARG A 77 3.19 -3.65 -15.91
CA ARG A 77 3.55 -2.30 -15.45
C ARG A 77 4.92 -2.11 -14.80
N LEU A 78 5.89 -2.95 -15.13
CA LEU A 78 7.21 -2.89 -14.48
C LEU A 78 8.20 -1.92 -15.14
N LEU A 79 7.87 -1.31 -16.28
CA LEU A 79 8.75 -0.33 -16.92
C LEU A 79 8.02 1.00 -17.08
N PRO A 80 8.57 2.13 -16.58
CA PRO A 80 8.04 3.45 -16.91
C PRO A 80 8.03 3.61 -18.44
N SER A 81 7.12 4.45 -18.96
CA SER A 81 7.06 4.69 -20.41
C SER A 81 8.41 5.17 -20.94
N GLN A 82 8.71 4.89 -22.22
CA GLN A 82 9.99 5.29 -22.84
C GLN A 82 10.31 6.78 -22.63
N GLU A 83 9.30 7.64 -22.61
CA GLU A 83 9.43 9.08 -22.35
C GLU A 83 9.81 9.39 -20.90
N VAL A 84 9.20 8.72 -19.91
CA VAL A 84 9.51 8.90 -18.49
C VAL A 84 10.88 8.32 -18.16
N LEU A 85 11.20 7.14 -18.71
CA LEU A 85 12.52 6.53 -18.60
C LEU A 85 13.58 7.45 -19.23
N ALA A 86 13.32 8.01 -20.41
CA ALA A 86 14.22 8.95 -21.08
C ALA A 86 14.40 10.25 -20.30
N GLN A 87 13.35 10.82 -19.71
CA GLN A 87 13.45 12.01 -18.85
C GLN A 87 14.27 11.74 -17.58
N ARG A 88 14.03 10.60 -16.92
CA ARG A 88 14.80 10.18 -15.73
C ARG A 88 16.27 9.88 -16.07
N LEU A 89 16.52 9.16 -17.16
CA LEU A 89 17.87 8.89 -17.69
C LEU A 89 18.59 10.19 -18.10
N PHE A 90 17.89 11.14 -18.72
CA PHE A 90 18.47 12.41 -19.16
C PHE A 90 18.93 13.26 -17.98
N HIS A 91 18.11 13.35 -16.92
CA HIS A 91 18.50 14.00 -15.67
C HIS A 91 19.75 13.35 -15.06
N GLN A 92 19.83 12.00 -15.07
CA GLN A 92 21.01 11.28 -14.58
C GLN A 92 22.25 11.41 -15.48
N THR A 93 22.06 11.56 -16.79
CA THR A 93 23.17 11.72 -17.73
C THR A 93 23.89 13.06 -17.49
N GLN A 94 23.14 14.07 -17.01
CA GLN A 94 23.71 15.33 -16.56
C GLN A 94 24.57 15.14 -15.30
N GLU A 95 24.10 14.37 -14.32
CA GLU A 95 24.87 14.06 -13.09
C GLU A 95 26.14 13.21 -13.38
N LEU A 96 26.05 12.20 -14.27
CA LEU A 96 27.20 11.39 -14.70
C LEU A 96 28.24 12.16 -15.52
N ALA A 97 27.81 13.15 -16.32
CA ALA A 97 28.70 14.01 -17.08
C ALA A 97 29.57 14.86 -16.15
N ASP A 98 29.02 15.27 -15.01
CA ASP A 98 29.76 16.00 -13.98
C ASP A 98 30.78 15.08 -13.30
N VAL A 99 30.42 13.84 -12.93
CA VAL A 99 31.35 12.84 -12.34
C VAL A 99 32.56 12.54 -13.22
N ARG A 100 32.39 12.38 -14.55
CA ARG A 100 33.52 12.16 -15.46
C ARG A 100 34.47 13.36 -15.54
N ARG A 101 33.94 14.59 -15.40
CA ARG A 101 34.73 15.82 -15.40
C ARG A 101 35.60 15.93 -14.13
N TRP A 102 35.12 15.40 -13.00
CA TRP A 102 35.89 15.28 -11.75
C TRP A 102 37.09 14.34 -11.88
N LEU A 103 36.87 13.14 -12.43
CA LEU A 103 37.91 12.11 -12.57
C LEU A 103 39.07 12.57 -13.48
N GLN A 104 38.75 13.30 -14.56
CA GLN A 104 39.76 13.85 -15.48
C GLN A 104 40.65 14.91 -14.80
N ARG A 105 40.09 15.71 -13.87
CA ARG A 105 40.83 16.72 -13.12
C ARG A 105 41.77 16.11 -12.08
N TYR A 106 41.33 15.07 -11.35
CA TYR A 106 42.20 14.32 -10.44
C TYR A 106 43.37 13.66 -11.16
N HIS A 107 43.10 13.03 -12.31
CA HIS A 107 44.15 12.40 -13.11
C HIS A 107 45.20 13.41 -13.60
N ALA A 108 44.76 14.57 -14.08
CA ALA A 108 45.65 15.65 -14.51
C ALA A 108 46.54 16.17 -13.35
N LEU A 109 45.97 16.28 -12.15
CA LEU A 109 46.70 16.72 -10.96
C LEU A 109 47.78 15.71 -10.53
N VAL A 110 47.46 14.41 -10.52
CA VAL A 110 48.41 13.34 -10.19
C VAL A 110 49.59 13.31 -11.16
N ILE A 111 49.32 13.44 -12.48
CA ILE A 111 50.38 13.49 -13.49
C ILE A 111 51.29 14.71 -13.28
N ALA A 112 50.72 15.88 -13.03
CA ALA A 112 51.50 17.10 -12.77
C ALA A 112 52.39 16.96 -11.53
N LEU A 113 51.88 16.33 -10.48
CA LEU A 113 52.58 16.11 -9.21
C LEU A 113 53.73 15.11 -9.37
N GLN A 114 53.50 13.99 -10.08
CA GLN A 114 54.54 13.01 -10.43
C GLN A 114 55.67 13.65 -11.24
N THR A 115 55.33 14.45 -12.25
CA THR A 115 56.30 15.13 -13.11
C THR A 115 57.21 16.06 -12.29
N ARG A 116 56.63 16.77 -11.31
CA ARG A 116 57.36 17.75 -10.50
C ARG A 116 58.21 17.09 -9.40
N ILE A 117 57.76 15.97 -8.83
CA ILE A 117 58.58 15.15 -7.92
C ILE A 117 59.80 14.58 -8.64
N HIS A 118 59.64 14.08 -9.86
CA HIS A 118 60.78 13.56 -10.64
C HIS A 118 61.80 14.68 -10.91
N ALA A 119 61.34 15.88 -11.30
CA ALA A 119 62.22 17.03 -11.50
C ALA A 119 62.98 17.45 -10.23
N LEU A 120 62.40 17.25 -9.04
CA LEU A 120 63.04 17.54 -7.75
C LEU A 120 63.98 16.42 -7.24
N GLN A 121 63.93 15.24 -7.84
CA GLN A 121 64.88 14.15 -7.54
C GLN A 121 66.17 14.27 -8.35
N ASP A 122 66.12 14.93 -9.50
CA ASP A 122 67.26 15.13 -10.40
C ASP A 122 68.12 16.36 -10.03
N ASP A 123 67.56 17.35 -9.32
CA ASP A 123 68.26 18.53 -8.79
C ASP A 123 68.25 18.48 -7.24
N ASP A 124 69.40 18.65 -6.58
CA ASP A 124 69.52 18.68 -5.11
C ASP A 124 68.44 19.60 -4.48
N ALA A 125 67.42 18.98 -3.87
CA ALA A 125 66.20 19.66 -3.46
C ALA A 125 66.47 20.74 -2.41
N THR A 126 66.27 22.01 -2.79
CA THR A 126 66.36 23.13 -1.86
C THR A 126 65.08 23.25 -1.00
N PRO A 127 65.16 23.76 0.24
CA PRO A 127 63.99 23.91 1.12
C PRO A 127 62.84 24.75 0.51
N LEU A 128 63.19 25.70 -0.37
CA LEU A 128 62.24 26.54 -1.10
C LEU A 128 61.42 25.74 -2.12
N ALA A 129 62.05 24.78 -2.80
CA ALA A 129 61.40 23.93 -3.80
C ALA A 129 60.43 22.92 -3.16
N LEU A 130 60.72 22.48 -1.92
CA LEU A 130 59.79 21.68 -1.12
C LEU A 130 58.55 22.48 -0.70
N SER A 131 58.73 23.75 -0.31
CA SER A 131 57.63 24.63 0.07
C SER A 131 56.71 24.94 -1.11
N GLU A 132 57.26 25.18 -2.30
CA GLU A 132 56.46 25.42 -3.52
C GLU A 132 55.68 24.17 -3.98
N LEU A 133 56.26 22.98 -3.79
CA LEU A 133 55.55 21.73 -4.05
C LEU A 133 54.39 21.57 -3.07
N GLN A 134 54.63 21.85 -1.78
CA GLN A 134 53.62 21.78 -0.73
C GLN A 134 52.44 22.73 -1.00
N ASP A 135 52.73 24.00 -1.34
CA ASP A 135 51.68 24.99 -1.68
C ASP A 135 50.87 24.59 -2.93
N PHE A 136 51.52 23.99 -3.93
CA PHE A 136 50.84 23.48 -5.13
C PHE A 136 49.93 22.28 -4.84
N VAL A 137 50.38 21.35 -3.98
CA VAL A 137 49.57 20.22 -3.51
C VAL A 137 48.38 20.74 -2.71
N ASP A 138 48.59 21.67 -1.79
CA ASP A 138 47.54 22.19 -0.91
C ASP A 138 46.48 22.97 -1.68
N GLN A 139 46.87 23.82 -2.66
CA GLN A 139 45.93 24.53 -3.53
C GLN A 139 45.21 23.60 -4.52
N GLY A 140 45.93 22.61 -5.05
CA GLY A 140 45.40 21.64 -5.99
C GLY A 140 44.40 20.66 -5.35
N LEU A 141 44.70 20.17 -4.14
CA LEU A 141 43.76 19.40 -3.33
C LEU A 141 42.57 20.25 -2.90
N ALA A 142 42.77 21.53 -2.51
CA ALA A 142 41.65 22.41 -2.15
C ALA A 142 40.66 22.61 -3.32
N GLN A 143 41.13 22.65 -4.57
CA GLN A 143 40.27 22.73 -5.76
C GLN A 143 39.60 21.40 -6.14
N ALA A 144 40.25 20.26 -5.88
CA ALA A 144 39.72 18.93 -6.22
C ALA A 144 38.81 18.35 -5.13
N LEU A 145 39.04 18.71 -3.85
CA LEU A 145 38.25 18.31 -2.69
C LEU A 145 37.04 19.22 -2.43
N ALA A 146 36.93 20.36 -3.11
CA ALA A 146 35.76 21.23 -3.02
C ALA A 146 34.48 20.62 -3.63
N THR A 147 34.48 19.35 -4.04
CA THR A 147 33.29 18.71 -4.58
C THR A 147 33.30 17.22 -4.25
N GLU A 148 32.24 16.82 -3.56
CA GLU A 148 32.15 15.60 -2.76
C GLU A 148 31.85 14.35 -3.61
N GLN A 149 32.25 13.19 -3.08
CA GLN A 149 32.30 11.87 -3.72
C GLN A 149 30.98 11.10 -3.60
N ALA A 150 30.62 10.31 -4.62
CA ALA A 150 29.50 9.37 -4.61
C ALA A 150 29.96 7.92 -4.35
N ASP A 151 29.22 7.21 -3.51
CA ASP A 151 29.45 5.86 -2.96
C ASP A 151 28.76 4.77 -3.81
N LEU A 152 29.13 3.50 -3.65
CA LEU A 152 28.58 2.37 -4.42
C LEU A 152 27.10 2.10 -4.07
N LEU A 153 26.71 2.44 -2.84
CA LEU A 153 25.31 2.53 -2.40
C LEU A 153 24.56 3.69 -3.07
N THR A 154 25.25 4.77 -3.46
CA THR A 154 24.68 5.88 -4.23
C THR A 154 24.31 5.44 -5.64
N VAL A 155 25.11 4.58 -6.28
CA VAL A 155 24.77 4.01 -7.60
C VAL A 155 23.52 3.12 -7.54
N MET A 156 23.33 2.37 -6.46
CA MET A 156 22.12 1.57 -6.24
C MET A 156 20.91 2.43 -5.84
N ASP A 157 21.10 3.45 -5.01
CA ASP A 157 20.09 4.47 -4.70
C ASP A 157 19.67 5.24 -5.96
N ASP A 158 20.62 5.56 -6.84
CA ASP A 158 20.40 6.23 -8.11
C ASP A 158 19.67 5.32 -9.12
N MET A 159 19.94 4.02 -9.11
CA MET A 159 19.14 3.06 -9.87
C MET A 159 17.71 2.96 -9.32
N LEU A 160 17.53 2.97 -7.98
CA LEU A 160 16.21 2.94 -7.35
C LEU A 160 15.42 4.25 -7.56
N LYS A 161 16.08 5.42 -7.60
CA LYS A 161 15.48 6.72 -7.98
C LYS A 161 14.91 6.74 -9.40
N VAL A 162 15.46 5.94 -10.30
CA VAL A 162 14.95 5.81 -11.67
C VAL A 162 13.70 4.94 -11.71
N MET A 163 13.61 3.93 -10.85
CA MET A 163 12.51 2.98 -10.85
C MET A 163 11.34 3.41 -9.96
N THR A 164 11.62 4.15 -8.89
CA THR A 164 10.65 4.54 -7.86
C THR A 164 10.80 6.02 -7.48
N ALA A 165 9.68 6.71 -7.34
CA ALA A 165 9.64 8.09 -6.87
C ALA A 165 8.95 8.16 -5.51
N GLN A 166 9.54 8.87 -4.56
CA GLN A 166 8.96 9.08 -3.23
C GLN A 166 8.09 10.33 -3.24
N VAL A 167 6.85 10.17 -2.79
CA VAL A 167 5.86 11.24 -2.69
C VAL A 167 5.56 11.51 -1.23
N THR A 168 5.73 12.76 -0.80
CA THR A 168 5.33 13.24 0.53
C THR A 168 4.07 14.08 0.43
N VAL A 169 3.09 13.80 1.27
CA VAL A 169 1.83 14.52 1.33
C VAL A 169 1.84 15.54 2.48
N ARG A 170 1.36 16.75 2.21
CA ARG A 170 1.09 17.79 3.21
C ARG A 170 -0.40 18.14 3.20
N PRO A 171 -1.03 18.36 4.38
CA PRO A 171 -0.40 18.49 5.70
C PRO A 171 -0.20 17.19 6.50
N SER A 172 -0.72 16.04 6.03
CA SER A 172 -0.69 14.78 6.79
C SER A 172 0.70 14.25 7.12
N GLY A 173 1.70 14.53 6.28
CA GLY A 173 3.04 13.99 6.41
C GLY A 173 3.19 12.55 5.89
N HIS A 174 2.11 11.95 5.35
CA HIS A 174 2.14 10.61 4.79
C HIS A 174 3.09 10.53 3.61
N GLN A 175 3.78 9.39 3.49
CA GLN A 175 4.74 9.13 2.42
C GLN A 175 4.42 7.83 1.71
N PHE A 176 4.44 7.87 0.38
CA PHE A 176 4.22 6.71 -0.48
C PHE A 176 5.16 6.70 -1.68
N CYS A 177 5.34 5.52 -2.28
CA CYS A 177 6.20 5.33 -3.44
C CYS A 177 5.36 5.18 -4.71
N VAL A 178 5.83 5.75 -5.81
CA VAL A 178 5.26 5.61 -7.15
C VAL A 178 6.23 4.77 -7.98
N GLU A 179 5.81 3.57 -8.34
CA GLU A 179 6.61 2.64 -9.12
C GLU A 179 6.23 2.66 -10.61
N GLY A 180 7.24 2.60 -11.47
CA GLY A 180 7.04 2.48 -12.92
C GLY A 180 6.15 3.58 -13.50
N HIS A 181 5.04 3.20 -14.14
CA HIS A 181 4.06 4.12 -14.74
C HIS A 181 2.78 4.29 -13.93
N ALA A 182 2.77 3.85 -12.67
CA ALA A 182 1.62 4.06 -11.79
C ALA A 182 1.28 5.55 -11.71
N THR A 183 -0.01 5.88 -11.72
CA THR A 183 -0.45 7.25 -11.48
C THR A 183 -0.32 7.57 -9.99
N LEU A 184 -0.20 8.85 -9.65
CA LEU A 184 -0.15 9.30 -8.25
C LEU A 184 -1.38 8.81 -7.46
N LEU A 185 -2.55 8.74 -8.11
CA LEU A 185 -3.75 8.17 -7.51
C LEU A 185 -3.59 6.67 -7.22
N GLN A 186 -3.14 5.88 -8.19
CA GLN A 186 -2.99 4.42 -8.00
C GLN A 186 -1.97 4.09 -6.92
N ALA A 187 -0.81 4.75 -6.98
CA ALA A 187 0.24 4.60 -5.97
C ALA A 187 -0.24 5.04 -4.58
N GLY A 188 -0.97 6.16 -4.49
CA GLY A 188 -1.51 6.64 -3.22
C GLY A 188 -2.57 5.69 -2.64
N LEU A 189 -3.48 5.17 -3.45
CA LEU A 189 -4.49 4.20 -3.00
C LEU A 189 -3.85 2.87 -2.54
N LEU A 190 -2.82 2.39 -3.25
CA LEU A 190 -2.07 1.20 -2.85
C LEU A 190 -1.35 1.41 -1.52
N ALA A 191 -0.78 2.60 -1.31
CA ALA A 191 -0.15 2.98 -0.06
C ALA A 191 -1.15 3.39 1.04
N GLY A 192 -2.46 3.22 0.82
CA GLY A 192 -3.48 3.44 1.84
C GLY A 192 -4.02 4.85 1.99
N LEU A 193 -3.56 5.80 1.16
CA LEU A 193 -4.03 7.16 1.27
C LEU A 193 -5.50 7.23 0.87
N LYS A 194 -6.29 7.91 1.71
CA LYS A 194 -7.74 8.06 1.55
C LYS A 194 -8.06 9.22 0.59
N LEU A 195 -7.45 9.17 -0.60
CA LEU A 195 -7.45 10.25 -1.59
C LEU A 195 -8.86 10.55 -2.12
N ASN A 196 -9.08 11.80 -2.52
CA ASN A 196 -10.30 12.18 -3.22
C ASN A 196 -10.19 11.87 -4.71
N TYR A 197 -11.15 11.12 -5.25
CA TYR A 197 -11.25 10.78 -6.67
C TYR A 197 -12.67 10.37 -7.02
N GLY A 198 -12.97 10.29 -8.31
CA GLY A 198 -14.19 9.62 -8.78
C GLY A 198 -14.02 8.94 -10.12
N CYS A 199 -13.52 9.61 -11.17
CA CYS A 199 -13.37 8.95 -12.47
C CYS A 199 -12.13 8.05 -12.61
N GLY A 200 -11.01 8.43 -11.99
CA GLY A 200 -9.72 7.75 -12.16
C GLY A 200 -9.10 7.87 -13.57
N ASN A 201 -9.66 8.69 -14.47
CA ASN A 201 -9.21 8.83 -15.86
C ASN A 201 -9.05 10.29 -16.34
N GLY A 202 -8.96 11.26 -15.40
CA GLY A 202 -8.66 12.66 -15.74
C GLY A 202 -9.83 13.49 -16.30
N THR A 203 -11.08 13.05 -16.14
CA THR A 203 -12.28 13.76 -16.67
C THR A 203 -13.03 14.59 -15.61
N CYS A 204 -13.13 14.12 -14.35
CA CYS A 204 -13.97 14.76 -13.32
C CYS A 204 -13.28 15.88 -12.50
N GLY A 205 -11.95 15.95 -12.48
CA GLY A 205 -11.20 16.93 -11.67
C GLY A 205 -11.16 16.69 -10.15
N MET A 206 -11.85 15.69 -9.61
CA MET A 206 -11.85 15.42 -8.14
C MET A 206 -10.47 14.98 -7.60
N CYS A 207 -9.65 14.37 -8.45
CA CYS A 207 -8.28 13.94 -8.13
C CYS A 207 -7.25 15.09 -8.18
N LYS A 208 -7.71 16.35 -8.06
CA LYS A 208 -6.87 17.54 -8.18
C LYS A 208 -6.00 17.71 -6.94
N VAL A 209 -4.70 17.82 -7.15
CA VAL A 209 -3.67 17.97 -6.12
C VAL A 209 -2.72 19.09 -6.51
N ARG A 210 -2.09 19.77 -5.55
CA ARG A 210 -1.11 20.81 -5.84
C ARG A 210 0.30 20.28 -5.65
N VAL A 211 1.17 20.46 -6.63
CA VAL A 211 2.59 20.13 -6.51
C VAL A 211 3.30 21.28 -5.79
N ILE A 212 3.86 21.02 -4.61
CA ILE A 212 4.66 21.98 -3.85
C ILE A 212 6.12 21.95 -4.33
N SER A 213 6.67 20.74 -4.51
CA SER A 213 8.04 20.54 -4.98
C SER A 213 8.14 19.28 -5.83
N GLY A 214 9.09 19.26 -6.77
CA GLY A 214 9.27 18.18 -7.75
C GLY A 214 8.45 18.39 -9.04
N GLN A 215 8.57 17.45 -9.97
CA GLN A 215 7.90 17.48 -11.27
C GLN A 215 7.00 16.26 -11.46
N VAL A 216 5.93 16.46 -12.22
CA VAL A 216 4.98 15.40 -12.60
C VAL A 216 4.95 15.25 -14.11
N ALA A 217 4.83 14.01 -14.59
CA ALA A 217 4.69 13.68 -16.00
C ALA A 217 3.28 13.14 -16.26
N ARG A 218 2.68 13.55 -17.36
CA ARG A 218 1.35 13.05 -17.76
C ARG A 218 1.50 11.65 -18.36
N THR A 219 0.73 10.69 -17.84
CA THR A 219 0.73 9.30 -18.33
C THR A 219 -0.58 8.90 -19.00
N GLN A 220 -1.65 9.67 -18.79
CA GLN A 220 -2.96 9.41 -19.40
C GLN A 220 -3.54 10.67 -20.06
N PRO A 221 -4.43 10.52 -21.04
CA PRO A 221 -5.27 11.62 -21.51
C PRO A 221 -6.03 12.25 -20.35
N CYS A 222 -6.11 13.59 -20.32
CA CYS A 222 -6.92 14.32 -19.37
C CYS A 222 -7.72 15.39 -20.12
N ASP A 223 -9.05 15.29 -20.02
CA ASP A 223 -9.97 16.21 -20.68
C ASP A 223 -10.48 17.30 -19.73
N TYR A 224 -10.20 17.16 -18.44
CA TYR A 224 -10.59 18.15 -17.44
C TYR A 224 -9.82 19.48 -17.64
N PRO A 225 -10.52 20.61 -17.82
CA PRO A 225 -9.88 21.89 -18.09
C PRO A 225 -9.37 22.53 -16.79
N LEU A 226 -8.08 22.33 -16.49
CA LEU A 226 -7.39 23.15 -15.49
C LEU A 226 -7.16 24.56 -16.06
N SER A 227 -7.64 25.58 -15.34
CA SER A 227 -7.44 26.99 -15.68
C SER A 227 -5.95 27.37 -15.67
N GLU A 228 -5.59 28.45 -16.36
CA GLU A 228 -4.20 28.93 -16.38
C GLU A 228 -3.70 29.29 -14.97
N ALA A 229 -4.57 29.86 -14.14
CA ALA A 229 -4.25 30.16 -12.74
C ALA A 229 -3.97 28.89 -11.93
N GLU A 230 -4.78 27.83 -12.10
CA GLU A 230 -4.55 26.55 -11.42
C GLU A 230 -3.24 25.89 -11.87
N ARG A 231 -2.94 25.92 -13.18
CA ARG A 231 -1.68 25.42 -13.72
C ARG A 231 -0.48 26.21 -13.18
N ALA A 232 -0.59 27.54 -13.11
CA ALA A 232 0.45 28.40 -12.55
C ALA A 232 0.68 28.17 -11.05
N GLN A 233 -0.36 27.78 -10.31
CA GLN A 233 -0.28 27.40 -8.90
C GLN A 233 0.24 25.97 -8.67
N GLY A 234 0.53 25.22 -9.74
CA GLY A 234 1.06 23.86 -9.66
C GLY A 234 -0.02 22.79 -9.48
N TYR A 235 -1.29 23.07 -9.76
CA TYR A 235 -2.34 22.04 -9.71
C TYR A 235 -2.20 21.04 -10.85
N THR A 236 -2.37 19.76 -10.51
CA THR A 236 -2.36 18.64 -11.43
C THR A 236 -3.42 17.60 -11.05
N LEU A 237 -3.65 16.64 -11.92
CA LEU A 237 -4.59 15.54 -11.70
C LEU A 237 -3.82 14.29 -11.33
N ALA A 238 -3.91 13.85 -10.07
CA ALA A 238 -3.21 12.67 -9.56
C ALA A 238 -3.54 11.39 -10.36
N CYS A 239 -4.74 11.33 -10.93
CA CYS A 239 -5.20 10.20 -11.72
C CYS A 239 -4.69 10.14 -13.16
N ALA A 240 -4.10 11.23 -13.68
CA ALA A 240 -3.55 11.29 -15.04
C ALA A 240 -2.03 11.56 -15.08
N HIS A 241 -1.42 11.80 -13.92
CA HIS A 241 0.00 12.12 -13.80
C HIS A 241 0.72 11.11 -12.90
N THR A 242 1.99 10.89 -13.21
CA THR A 242 2.97 10.17 -12.39
C THR A 242 4.05 11.13 -11.91
N ALA A 243 4.87 10.71 -10.95
CA ALA A 243 6.03 11.47 -10.51
C ALA A 243 7.13 11.42 -11.59
N ALA A 244 7.57 12.58 -12.08
CA ALA A 244 8.70 12.68 -13.01
C ALA A 244 10.03 12.76 -12.25
N SER A 245 10.04 13.46 -11.11
CA SER A 245 11.17 13.55 -10.19
C SER A 245 11.23 12.34 -9.24
N SER A 246 12.42 12.04 -8.72
CA SER A 246 12.64 11.02 -7.68
C SER A 246 12.00 11.39 -6.34
N GLU A 247 11.86 12.69 -6.05
CA GLU A 247 11.15 13.22 -4.89
C GLU A 247 10.06 14.19 -5.33
N LEU A 248 8.87 14.07 -4.74
CA LEU A 248 7.71 14.91 -5.03
C LEU A 248 7.00 15.26 -3.72
N THR A 249 6.68 16.53 -3.51
CA THR A 249 5.80 16.95 -2.40
C THR A 249 4.47 17.43 -2.95
N LEU A 250 3.38 16.79 -2.51
CA LEU A 250 2.02 17.14 -2.88
C LEU A 250 1.29 17.76 -1.70
N GLU A 251 0.50 18.79 -1.99
CA GLU A 251 -0.55 19.26 -1.09
C GLU A 251 -1.89 18.69 -1.56
N LEU A 252 -2.52 17.93 -0.67
CA LEU A 252 -3.85 17.38 -0.88
C LEU A 252 -4.50 17.09 0.48
N LEU A 253 -5.83 17.01 0.49
CA LEU A 253 -6.60 16.61 1.65
C LEU A 253 -6.98 15.13 1.53
N GLU A 254 -6.62 14.37 2.55
CA GLU A 254 -7.05 12.99 2.72
C GLU A 254 -8.33 12.96 3.55
N ALA A 255 -9.20 11.98 3.29
CA ALA A 255 -10.27 11.70 4.23
C ALA A 255 -9.66 11.21 5.53
N SER A 256 -10.04 11.80 6.67
CA SER A 256 -9.61 11.33 7.99
C SER A 256 -10.37 10.04 8.34
N GLY A 257 -11.65 9.96 7.95
CA GLY A 257 -12.49 8.80 8.21
C GLY A 257 -13.67 8.66 7.23
N PRO A 258 -14.56 7.69 7.49
CA PRO A 258 -15.77 7.42 6.72
C PRO A 258 -16.63 8.66 6.44
N GLN A 259 -16.74 9.58 7.41
CA GLN A 259 -17.54 10.79 7.35
C GLN A 259 -17.12 11.78 6.25
N ASP A 260 -15.88 11.70 5.78
CA ASP A 260 -15.34 12.58 4.74
C ASP A 260 -15.58 12.04 3.32
N ILE A 261 -16.19 10.86 3.20
CA ILE A 261 -16.54 10.24 1.92
C ILE A 261 -18.06 10.33 1.74
N PRO A 262 -18.54 11.16 0.80
CA PRO A 262 -19.97 11.29 0.57
C PRO A 262 -20.55 10.03 -0.08
N PRO A 263 -21.85 9.74 0.17
CA PRO A 263 -22.54 8.70 -0.55
C PRO A 263 -22.60 9.04 -2.04
N GLN A 264 -22.32 8.04 -2.86
CA GLN A 264 -22.28 8.06 -4.32
C GLN A 264 -23.34 7.08 -4.85
N GLN A 265 -23.84 7.36 -6.04
CA GLN A 265 -24.66 6.43 -6.80
C GLN A 265 -23.94 6.12 -8.12
N ILE A 266 -23.60 4.85 -8.33
CA ILE A 266 -22.94 4.41 -9.57
C ILE A 266 -23.69 3.22 -10.18
N VAL A 267 -23.72 3.15 -11.50
CA VAL A 267 -24.23 1.98 -12.22
C VAL A 267 -23.04 1.12 -12.61
N THR A 268 -23.01 -0.11 -12.12
CA THR A 268 -21.96 -1.09 -12.39
C THR A 268 -22.45 -2.19 -13.31
N THR A 269 -21.53 -2.91 -13.94
CA THR A 269 -21.86 -4.05 -14.78
C THR A 269 -21.42 -5.34 -14.10
N VAL A 270 -22.28 -6.36 -14.11
CA VAL A 270 -21.95 -7.70 -13.61
C VAL A 270 -20.90 -8.30 -14.53
N ARG A 271 -19.70 -8.53 -13.98
CA ARG A 271 -18.60 -9.15 -14.73
C ARG A 271 -18.67 -10.67 -14.64
N ALA A 272 -18.99 -11.19 -13.46
CA ALA A 272 -19.12 -12.61 -13.21
C ALA A 272 -20.00 -12.87 -11.98
N VAL A 273 -20.67 -14.02 -11.99
CA VAL A 273 -21.29 -14.62 -10.81
C VAL A 273 -20.66 -15.99 -10.63
N THR A 274 -19.97 -16.21 -9.52
CA THR A 274 -19.22 -17.45 -9.27
C THR A 274 -19.80 -18.16 -8.05
N GLN A 275 -20.09 -19.45 -8.16
CA GLN A 275 -20.52 -20.25 -7.02
C GLN A 275 -19.29 -20.61 -6.17
N LEU A 276 -19.26 -20.15 -4.91
CA LEU A 276 -18.20 -20.49 -3.96
C LEU A 276 -18.59 -21.73 -3.13
N ALA A 277 -19.86 -21.82 -2.75
CA ALA A 277 -20.47 -22.96 -2.06
C ALA A 277 -21.96 -23.09 -2.45
N PRO A 278 -22.66 -24.19 -2.13
CA PRO A 278 -24.07 -24.37 -2.47
C PRO A 278 -25.00 -23.20 -2.06
N GLY A 279 -24.75 -22.61 -0.89
CA GLY A 279 -25.49 -21.48 -0.35
C GLY A 279 -24.78 -20.13 -0.43
N THR A 280 -23.67 -20.00 -1.17
CA THR A 280 -22.86 -18.76 -1.20
C THR A 280 -22.30 -18.50 -2.61
N ARG A 281 -22.60 -17.31 -3.17
CA ARG A 281 -22.13 -16.87 -4.48
C ARG A 281 -21.27 -15.60 -4.35
N LEU A 282 -20.20 -15.52 -5.13
CA LEU A 282 -19.44 -14.30 -5.38
C LEU A 282 -20.08 -13.52 -6.53
N LEU A 283 -20.56 -12.32 -6.25
CA LEU A 283 -20.95 -11.35 -7.25
C LEU A 283 -19.76 -10.42 -7.53
N HIS A 284 -19.28 -10.43 -8.77
CA HIS A 284 -18.22 -9.54 -9.25
C HIS A 284 -18.82 -8.41 -10.08
N LEU A 285 -18.87 -7.21 -9.53
CA LEU A 285 -19.29 -6.00 -10.22
C LEU A 285 -18.07 -5.21 -10.72
N GLN A 286 -18.18 -4.65 -11.92
CA GLN A 286 -17.17 -3.78 -12.48
C GLN A 286 -17.70 -2.35 -12.60
N THR A 287 -16.95 -1.40 -12.04
CA THR A 287 -17.30 0.03 -12.11
C THR A 287 -17.01 0.61 -13.51
N PRO A 288 -17.80 1.58 -13.98
CA PRO A 288 -17.58 2.23 -15.27
C PRO A 288 -16.32 3.10 -15.25
N ARG A 289 -15.66 3.27 -16.41
CA ARG A 289 -14.38 4.00 -16.47
C ARG A 289 -14.45 5.46 -16.06
N SER A 290 -15.62 6.07 -16.16
CA SER A 290 -15.90 7.46 -15.82
C SER A 290 -16.27 7.68 -14.36
N HIS A 291 -16.66 6.63 -13.62
CA HIS A 291 -17.19 6.79 -12.26
C HIS A 291 -16.93 5.52 -11.42
N ARG A 292 -15.92 5.60 -10.56
CA ARG A 292 -15.54 4.59 -9.57
C ARG A 292 -16.26 4.84 -8.27
N LEU A 293 -16.40 3.80 -7.46
CA LEU A 293 -16.81 3.95 -6.07
C LEU A 293 -15.59 4.34 -5.24
N ARG A 294 -15.64 5.49 -4.57
CA ARG A 294 -14.69 5.82 -3.49
C ARG A 294 -15.22 5.25 -2.18
N PHE A 295 -14.45 4.39 -1.51
CA PHE A 295 -14.81 3.78 -0.23
C PHE A 295 -13.57 3.41 0.59
N LEU A 296 -13.76 3.10 1.87
CA LEU A 296 -12.75 2.54 2.77
C LEU A 296 -12.99 1.04 2.98
N ALA A 297 -11.90 0.28 3.14
CA ALA A 297 -11.98 -1.16 3.42
C ALA A 297 -12.87 -1.44 4.63
N GLY A 298 -13.74 -2.45 4.52
CA GLY A 298 -14.73 -2.83 5.53
C GLY A 298 -16.10 -2.14 5.42
N GLN A 299 -16.24 -1.10 4.58
CA GLN A 299 -17.53 -0.43 4.36
C GLN A 299 -18.52 -1.27 3.54
N SER A 300 -19.80 -0.89 3.61
CA SER A 300 -20.91 -1.53 2.92
C SER A 300 -21.55 -0.62 1.87
N VAL A 301 -22.30 -1.22 0.95
CA VAL A 301 -23.11 -0.52 -0.07
C VAL A 301 -24.46 -1.19 -0.21
N THR A 302 -25.46 -0.40 -0.59
CA THR A 302 -26.72 -0.93 -1.06
C THR A 302 -26.57 -1.29 -2.53
N LEU A 303 -26.81 -2.55 -2.86
CA LEU A 303 -26.95 -3.02 -4.24
C LEU A 303 -28.41 -2.97 -4.63
N GLY A 304 -28.70 -2.69 -5.89
CA GLY A 304 -30.06 -2.79 -6.38
C GLY A 304 -30.16 -3.06 -7.86
N LEU A 305 -31.25 -3.73 -8.18
CA LEU A 305 -31.56 -4.27 -9.49
C LEU A 305 -32.93 -3.72 -9.89
N SER A 306 -32.94 -2.97 -10.99
CA SER A 306 -34.20 -2.48 -11.57
C SER A 306 -34.83 -3.55 -12.44
N ARG A 307 -36.09 -3.89 -12.17
CA ARG A 307 -36.79 -4.96 -12.89
C ARG A 307 -37.70 -4.40 -13.99
N PRO A 308 -37.88 -5.15 -15.11
CA PRO A 308 -38.82 -4.76 -16.17
C PRO A 308 -40.27 -4.64 -15.71
N ASP A 309 -40.63 -5.34 -14.63
CA ASP A 309 -41.96 -5.30 -14.01
C ASP A 309 -42.14 -4.14 -13.01
N GLY A 310 -41.12 -3.28 -12.86
CA GLY A 310 -41.14 -2.11 -11.97
C GLY A 310 -40.90 -2.41 -10.49
N SER A 311 -40.56 -3.67 -10.14
CA SER A 311 -40.20 -4.02 -8.76
C SER A 311 -38.70 -3.90 -8.52
N ASP A 312 -38.25 -2.72 -8.11
CA ASP A 312 -36.85 -2.50 -7.76
C ASP A 312 -36.52 -3.23 -6.44
N VAL A 313 -35.45 -4.03 -6.45
CA VAL A 313 -34.97 -4.73 -5.26
C VAL A 313 -33.68 -4.11 -4.79
N HIS A 314 -33.55 -3.95 -3.47
CA HIS A 314 -32.36 -3.37 -2.85
C HIS A 314 -31.95 -4.19 -1.63
N ALA A 315 -30.65 -4.39 -1.44
CA ALA A 315 -30.09 -5.06 -0.27
C ALA A 315 -28.73 -4.46 0.09
N LEU A 316 -28.45 -4.36 1.39
CA LEU A 316 -27.18 -3.86 1.91
C LEU A 316 -26.18 -5.02 2.00
N TYR A 317 -25.00 -4.86 1.41
CA TYR A 317 -23.93 -5.84 1.51
C TYR A 317 -22.58 -5.17 1.85
N PRO A 318 -21.75 -5.81 2.68
CA PRO A 318 -20.37 -5.41 2.87
C PRO A 318 -19.56 -5.64 1.59
N ILE A 319 -18.65 -4.70 1.28
CA ILE A 319 -17.73 -4.85 0.16
C ILE A 319 -16.61 -5.82 0.58
N ALA A 320 -16.41 -6.88 -0.22
CA ALA A 320 -15.40 -7.91 0.04
C ALA A 320 -14.07 -7.71 -0.70
N SER A 321 -13.98 -6.70 -1.57
CA SER A 321 -12.75 -6.32 -2.26
C SER A 321 -12.04 -5.16 -1.55
N CYS A 322 -10.74 -5.08 -1.76
CA CYS A 322 -9.90 -3.98 -1.30
C CYS A 322 -10.15 -2.70 -2.14
N PRO A 323 -10.22 -1.50 -1.51
CA PRO A 323 -10.34 -0.22 -2.23
C PRO A 323 -9.15 0.09 -3.16
N CYS A 324 -8.02 -0.60 -2.96
CA CYS A 324 -6.87 -0.52 -3.87
C CYS A 324 -7.19 -1.05 -5.29
N ASP A 325 -8.21 -1.91 -5.44
CA ASP A 325 -8.79 -2.29 -6.74
C ASP A 325 -10.09 -1.52 -7.01
N ASP A 326 -9.94 -0.24 -7.38
CA ASP A 326 -11.04 0.71 -7.57
C ASP A 326 -12.05 0.34 -8.69
N ARG A 327 -11.74 -0.68 -9.50
CA ARG A 327 -12.58 -1.13 -10.62
C ARG A 327 -13.43 -2.34 -10.31
N ASN A 328 -13.01 -3.19 -9.38
CA ASN A 328 -13.63 -4.48 -9.14
C ASN A 328 -14.21 -4.51 -7.72
N LEU A 329 -15.53 -4.60 -7.66
CA LEU A 329 -16.27 -4.76 -6.41
C LEU A 329 -16.68 -6.23 -6.27
N HIS A 330 -16.32 -6.84 -5.15
CA HIS A 330 -16.68 -8.21 -4.83
C HIS A 330 -17.68 -8.24 -3.67
N PHE A 331 -18.68 -9.11 -3.77
CA PHE A 331 -19.68 -9.31 -2.72
C PHE A 331 -19.89 -10.81 -2.51
N PHE A 332 -19.89 -11.25 -1.26
CA PHE A 332 -20.28 -12.62 -0.89
C PHE A 332 -21.74 -12.61 -0.49
N ILE A 333 -22.58 -13.21 -1.33
CA ILE A 333 -24.03 -13.21 -1.16
C ILE A 333 -24.45 -14.61 -0.75
N GLU A 334 -25.02 -14.68 0.45
CA GLU A 334 -25.63 -15.88 1.00
C GLU A 334 -27.04 -16.08 0.43
N ARG A 335 -27.41 -17.34 0.21
CA ARG A 335 -28.77 -17.71 -0.13
C ARG A 335 -29.68 -17.47 1.08
N HIS A 336 -30.50 -16.43 1.00
CA HIS A 336 -31.44 -16.08 2.06
C HIS A 336 -32.81 -15.73 1.48
N ALA A 337 -33.86 -16.46 1.88
CA ALA A 337 -35.20 -16.34 1.29
C ALA A 337 -35.88 -14.98 1.50
N ARG A 338 -35.53 -14.27 2.60
CA ARG A 338 -36.05 -12.91 2.89
C ARG A 338 -35.26 -11.80 2.21
N ASP A 339 -34.14 -12.13 1.57
CA ASP A 339 -33.34 -11.15 0.84
C ASP A 339 -33.73 -11.21 -0.64
N PRO A 340 -34.46 -10.19 -1.15
CA PRO A 340 -34.95 -10.21 -2.53
C PRO A 340 -33.81 -10.17 -3.55
N PHE A 341 -32.68 -9.52 -3.23
CA PHE A 341 -31.52 -9.47 -4.12
C PHE A 341 -30.84 -10.84 -4.18
N ALA A 342 -30.64 -11.48 -3.03
CA ALA A 342 -30.11 -12.84 -3.00
C ALA A 342 -31.02 -13.82 -3.76
N CYS A 343 -32.34 -13.75 -3.55
CA CYS A 343 -33.29 -14.57 -4.29
C CYS A 343 -33.11 -14.46 -5.81
N GLN A 344 -32.98 -13.23 -6.35
CA GLN A 344 -32.72 -13.01 -7.77
C GLN A 344 -31.37 -13.56 -8.23
N LEU A 345 -30.32 -13.35 -7.43
CA LEU A 345 -29.00 -13.89 -7.74
C LEU A 345 -29.02 -15.42 -7.82
N PHE A 346 -29.73 -16.10 -6.93
CA PHE A 346 -29.78 -17.57 -6.84
C PHE A 346 -30.84 -18.22 -7.75
N SER A 347 -31.77 -17.45 -8.30
CA SER A 347 -32.70 -17.89 -9.36
C SER A 347 -32.15 -17.61 -10.77
N ASP A 348 -30.86 -17.26 -10.88
CA ASP A 348 -30.18 -16.89 -12.13
C ASP A 348 -30.81 -15.70 -12.86
N GLY A 349 -31.48 -14.81 -12.10
CA GLY A 349 -32.04 -13.54 -12.58
C GLY A 349 -31.02 -12.42 -12.75
N ILE A 350 -29.75 -12.68 -12.41
CA ILE A 350 -28.62 -11.77 -12.60
C ILE A 350 -27.55 -12.51 -13.41
N GLN A 351 -27.21 -11.96 -14.57
CA GLN A 351 -26.26 -12.54 -15.53
C GLN A 351 -25.10 -11.58 -15.81
N PRO A 352 -23.93 -12.11 -16.25
CA PRO A 352 -22.86 -11.27 -16.74
C PRO A 352 -23.32 -10.33 -17.85
N GLY A 353 -23.02 -9.04 -17.71
CA GLY A 353 -23.48 -7.97 -18.59
C GLY A 353 -24.63 -7.14 -18.03
N ASP A 354 -25.35 -7.63 -17.02
CA ASP A 354 -26.44 -6.88 -16.40
C ASP A 354 -25.93 -5.67 -15.62
N ASN A 355 -26.81 -4.67 -15.45
CA ASN A 355 -26.51 -3.49 -14.68
C ASN A 355 -27.01 -3.63 -13.25
N VAL A 356 -26.12 -3.36 -12.28
CA VAL A 356 -26.45 -3.29 -10.86
C VAL A 356 -26.11 -1.88 -10.38
N THR A 357 -27.10 -1.21 -9.81
CA THR A 357 -26.89 0.11 -9.21
C THR A 357 -26.34 -0.06 -7.80
N VAL A 358 -25.34 0.75 -7.46
CA VAL A 358 -24.65 0.73 -6.17
C VAL A 358 -24.81 2.09 -5.53
N TRP A 359 -25.31 2.12 -4.29
CA TRP A 359 -25.41 3.31 -3.45
C TRP A 359 -24.54 3.16 -2.20
N GLY A 360 -23.71 4.16 -1.92
CA GLY A 360 -22.83 4.18 -0.75
C GLY A 360 -21.51 4.90 -1.05
N PRO A 361 -20.47 4.74 -0.24
CA PRO A 361 -20.36 3.78 0.85
C PRO A 361 -21.10 4.21 2.12
N VAL A 362 -21.35 3.25 3.01
CA VAL A 362 -21.85 3.47 4.37
C VAL A 362 -21.10 2.60 5.38
N GLY A 363 -21.11 3.00 6.64
CA GLY A 363 -20.55 2.26 7.76
C GLY A 363 -19.18 2.76 8.23
N ASP A 364 -18.94 2.58 9.52
CA ASP A 364 -17.74 3.05 10.23
C ASP A 364 -16.75 1.91 10.56
N PHE A 365 -17.04 0.69 10.08
CA PHE A 365 -16.18 -0.48 10.26
C PHE A 365 -15.00 -0.41 9.28
N VAL A 366 -13.96 0.33 9.68
CA VAL A 366 -12.75 0.57 8.88
C VAL A 366 -11.51 0.40 9.75
N LEU A 367 -10.34 0.15 9.13
CA LEU A 367 -9.08 0.08 9.88
C LEU A 367 -8.79 1.39 10.61
N ALA A 368 -8.46 1.28 11.90
CA ALA A 368 -7.87 2.34 12.68
C ALA A 368 -6.47 2.69 12.14
N ASP A 369 -6.08 3.95 12.25
CA ASP A 369 -4.72 4.40 11.91
C ASP A 369 -3.77 4.08 13.06
N SER A 370 -3.45 2.79 13.20
CA SER A 370 -2.56 2.24 14.21
C SER A 370 -1.54 1.32 13.53
N ALA A 371 -0.41 1.08 14.19
CA ALA A 371 0.54 0.04 13.76
C ALA A 371 0.62 -1.09 14.79
N ARG A 372 -0.52 -1.38 15.42
CA ARG A 372 -0.70 -2.54 16.29
C ARG A 372 -0.93 -3.79 15.44
N PRO A 373 -0.65 -4.99 15.97
CA PRO A 373 -1.16 -6.23 15.39
C PRO A 373 -2.68 -6.17 15.21
N LEU A 374 -3.16 -6.78 14.13
CA LEU A 374 -4.59 -6.80 13.82
C LEU A 374 -5.14 -8.22 14.00
N VAL A 375 -6.20 -8.33 14.80
CA VAL A 375 -6.90 -9.59 15.03
C VAL A 375 -8.29 -9.50 14.42
N PHE A 376 -8.60 -10.41 13.50
CA PHE A 376 -9.87 -10.46 12.79
C PHE A 376 -10.68 -11.65 13.25
N ALA A 377 -11.97 -11.45 13.50
CA ALA A 377 -12.92 -12.51 13.77
C ALA A 377 -14.10 -12.42 12.81
N ALA A 378 -14.37 -13.50 12.09
CA ALA A 378 -15.46 -13.59 11.14
C ALA A 378 -16.39 -14.75 11.49
N CYS A 379 -17.69 -14.59 11.22
CA CYS A 379 -18.65 -15.68 11.20
C CYS A 379 -19.34 -15.75 9.83
N ASP A 380 -19.28 -16.90 9.16
CA ASP A 380 -19.89 -17.16 7.85
C ASP A 380 -19.56 -16.05 6.82
N THR A 381 -20.56 -15.34 6.28
CA THR A 381 -20.39 -14.23 5.31
C THR A 381 -19.85 -12.95 5.94
N GLY A 382 -19.75 -12.88 7.27
CA GLY A 382 -19.02 -11.85 8.01
C GLY A 382 -17.54 -11.76 7.61
N PHE A 383 -17.04 -12.77 6.90
CA PHE A 383 -15.73 -12.76 6.26
C PHE A 383 -15.59 -11.72 5.13
N ALA A 384 -16.67 -11.28 4.48
CA ALA A 384 -16.60 -10.28 3.40
C ALA A 384 -15.87 -8.97 3.82
N PRO A 385 -16.34 -8.21 4.81
CA PRO A 385 -15.67 -6.97 5.23
C PRO A 385 -14.28 -7.25 5.82
N ILE A 386 -14.10 -8.39 6.50
CA ILE A 386 -12.81 -8.81 7.07
C ILE A 386 -11.78 -9.06 5.96
N LYS A 387 -12.16 -9.74 4.87
CA LYS A 387 -11.30 -9.92 3.70
C LYS A 387 -10.89 -8.57 3.09
N SER A 388 -11.82 -7.61 3.00
CA SER A 388 -11.51 -6.25 2.52
C SER A 388 -10.47 -5.57 3.41
N LEU A 389 -10.61 -5.67 4.73
CA LEU A 389 -9.64 -5.13 5.71
C LEU A 389 -8.28 -5.84 5.62
N ILE A 390 -8.25 -7.17 5.54
CA ILE A 390 -7.00 -7.95 5.43
C ILE A 390 -6.26 -7.60 4.15
N GLU A 391 -6.93 -7.63 2.99
CA GLU A 391 -6.30 -7.26 1.71
C GLU A 391 -5.80 -5.82 1.71
N HIS A 392 -6.51 -4.92 2.40
CA HIS A 392 -6.05 -3.55 2.56
C HIS A 392 -4.82 -3.46 3.46
N ALA A 393 -4.84 -4.05 4.66
CA ALA A 393 -3.70 -4.08 5.58
C ALA A 393 -2.45 -4.68 4.93
N LEU A 394 -2.63 -5.73 4.11
CA LEU A 394 -1.54 -6.33 3.33
C LEU A 394 -0.98 -5.38 2.26
N ALA A 395 -1.82 -4.58 1.61
CA ALA A 395 -1.36 -3.56 0.67
C ALA A 395 -0.58 -2.44 1.38
N LEU A 396 -0.94 -2.12 2.63
CA LEU A 396 -0.26 -1.10 3.43
C LEU A 396 1.12 -1.53 3.94
N ASP A 397 1.33 -2.83 4.17
CA ASP A 397 2.53 -3.39 4.82
C ASP A 397 2.86 -2.66 6.15
N ASN A 398 1.83 -2.28 6.90
CA ASN A 398 1.93 -1.46 8.10
C ASN A 398 1.69 -2.21 9.41
N ALA A 399 1.01 -3.36 9.36
CA ALA A 399 0.69 -4.16 10.53
C ALA A 399 1.83 -5.17 10.82
N PRO A 400 2.30 -5.27 12.06
CA PRO A 400 3.37 -6.20 12.43
C PRO A 400 2.95 -7.67 12.36
N SER A 401 1.66 -7.97 12.55
CA SER A 401 1.08 -9.30 12.31
C SER A 401 -0.43 -9.22 12.09
N LEU A 402 -0.97 -10.26 11.45
CA LEU A 402 -2.37 -10.40 11.09
C LEU A 402 -2.86 -11.79 11.52
N SER A 403 -3.90 -11.86 12.35
CA SER A 403 -4.50 -13.14 12.76
C SER A 403 -5.97 -13.18 12.37
N LEU A 404 -6.42 -14.27 11.74
CA LEU A 404 -7.82 -14.47 11.34
C LEU A 404 -8.44 -15.66 12.06
N PHE A 405 -9.54 -15.45 12.75
CA PHE A 405 -10.37 -16.48 13.36
C PHE A 405 -11.70 -16.53 12.63
N TRP A 406 -11.98 -17.61 11.91
CA TRP A 406 -13.19 -17.73 11.10
C TRP A 406 -14.06 -18.89 11.57
N LEU A 407 -15.24 -18.57 12.11
CA LEU A 407 -16.30 -19.50 12.44
C LEU A 407 -17.18 -19.77 11.21
N ALA A 408 -17.37 -21.03 10.86
CA ALA A 408 -18.39 -21.47 9.91
C ALA A 408 -19.47 -22.24 10.66
N THR A 409 -20.70 -21.71 10.66
CA THR A 409 -21.86 -22.35 11.27
C THR A 409 -22.75 -23.04 10.22
N ARG A 410 -22.57 -22.66 8.96
CA ARG A 410 -23.35 -23.14 7.82
C ARG A 410 -22.73 -24.38 7.17
N PRO A 411 -23.53 -25.23 6.50
CA PRO A 411 -23.02 -26.38 5.73
C PRO A 411 -22.04 -26.03 4.60
N ASP A 412 -22.05 -24.76 4.17
CA ASP A 412 -21.11 -24.22 3.18
C ASP A 412 -19.65 -24.23 3.69
N GLY A 413 -19.46 -24.29 5.02
CA GLY A 413 -18.15 -24.25 5.65
C GLY A 413 -17.40 -22.95 5.33
N HIS A 414 -16.07 -23.03 5.39
CA HIS A 414 -15.17 -21.93 5.02
C HIS A 414 -15.01 -21.86 3.49
N PHE A 415 -15.98 -21.24 2.81
CA PHE A 415 -16.07 -21.18 1.34
C PHE A 415 -14.85 -20.52 0.62
N LEU A 416 -13.92 -19.94 1.37
CA LEU A 416 -12.63 -19.39 0.88
C LEU A 416 -11.43 -19.85 1.73
N ALA A 417 -11.47 -21.08 2.28
CA ALA A 417 -10.35 -21.65 3.03
C ALA A 417 -9.04 -21.70 2.22
N ASN A 418 -9.14 -21.85 0.89
CA ASN A 418 -7.99 -21.81 -0.02
C ASN A 418 -7.29 -20.44 -0.03
N GLN A 419 -8.04 -19.34 0.09
CA GLN A 419 -7.48 -18.00 0.15
C GLN A 419 -6.69 -17.78 1.45
N CYS A 420 -7.21 -18.29 2.57
CA CYS A 420 -6.54 -18.22 3.87
C CYS A 420 -5.20 -18.97 3.84
N ARG A 421 -5.19 -20.17 3.25
CA ARG A 421 -3.97 -20.94 3.01
C ARG A 421 -2.98 -20.18 2.13
N ALA A 422 -3.43 -19.61 1.02
CA ALA A 422 -2.58 -18.85 0.12
C ALA A 422 -1.94 -17.64 0.79
N TRP A 423 -2.67 -16.94 1.67
CA TRP A 423 -2.10 -15.85 2.47
C TRP A 423 -1.04 -16.34 3.44
N SER A 424 -1.33 -17.40 4.21
CA SER A 424 -0.37 -17.96 5.18
C SER A 424 0.89 -18.51 4.52
N GLU A 425 0.78 -19.13 3.33
CA GLU A 425 1.94 -19.61 2.57
C GLU A 425 2.79 -18.47 1.97
N ALA A 426 2.16 -17.35 1.64
CA ALA A 426 2.84 -16.21 1.03
C ALA A 426 3.39 -15.20 2.06
N LEU A 427 2.90 -15.24 3.30
CA LEU A 427 3.12 -14.20 4.31
C LEU A 427 3.43 -14.84 5.67
N GLU A 428 4.68 -14.71 6.12
CA GLU A 428 5.14 -15.26 7.40
C GLU A 428 4.40 -14.68 8.62
N LEU A 429 3.79 -13.50 8.48
CA LEU A 429 3.12 -12.76 9.55
C LEU A 429 1.59 -12.89 9.52
N PHE A 430 1.06 -13.82 8.71
CA PHE A 430 -0.38 -14.11 8.63
C PHE A 430 -0.71 -15.49 9.20
N GLU A 431 -1.48 -15.49 10.28
CA GLU A 431 -1.97 -16.70 10.94
C GLU A 431 -3.49 -16.79 10.83
N TYR A 432 -4.02 -18.02 10.78
CA TYR A 432 -5.46 -18.20 10.75
C TYR A 432 -5.91 -19.48 11.45
N GLU A 433 -7.10 -19.43 12.04
CA GLU A 433 -7.80 -20.55 12.63
C GLU A 433 -9.20 -20.66 12.01
N LEU A 434 -9.54 -21.85 11.53
CA LEU A 434 -10.85 -22.15 10.97
C LEU A 434 -11.59 -23.10 11.91
N LEU A 435 -12.73 -22.66 12.44
CA LEU A 435 -13.59 -23.47 13.29
C LEU A 435 -14.92 -23.73 12.58
N ALA A 436 -15.33 -25.00 12.49
CA ALA A 436 -16.65 -25.38 12.01
C ALA A 436 -17.49 -25.85 13.20
N GLU A 437 -18.47 -25.04 13.58
CA GLU A 437 -19.32 -25.29 14.74
C GLU A 437 -20.70 -24.69 14.49
N PRO A 438 -21.78 -25.50 14.37
CA PRO A 438 -23.13 -25.02 14.10
C PRO A 438 -23.71 -24.09 15.18
N ASP A 439 -23.32 -24.25 16.45
CA ASP A 439 -23.75 -23.35 17.52
C ASP A 439 -22.89 -22.09 17.51
N VAL A 440 -23.48 -20.99 17.04
CA VAL A 440 -22.82 -19.67 16.91
C VAL A 440 -22.20 -19.20 18.22
N ILE A 441 -22.89 -19.36 19.36
CA ILE A 441 -22.42 -18.86 20.65
C ILE A 441 -21.31 -19.76 21.17
N PHE A 442 -21.50 -21.08 21.12
CA PHE A 442 -20.48 -22.03 21.54
C PHE A 442 -19.21 -21.89 20.70
N GLY A 443 -19.33 -21.74 19.39
CA GLY A 443 -18.22 -21.48 18.47
C GLY A 443 -17.51 -20.16 18.76
N ALA A 444 -18.25 -19.08 19.04
CA ALA A 444 -17.67 -17.79 19.43
C ALA A 444 -16.83 -17.91 20.71
N LEU A 445 -17.34 -18.59 21.74
CA LEU A 445 -16.63 -18.82 22.99
C LEU A 445 -15.38 -19.69 22.81
N GLN A 446 -15.43 -20.66 21.90
CA GLN A 446 -14.27 -21.48 21.57
C GLN A 446 -13.17 -20.66 20.88
N LEU A 447 -13.52 -19.85 19.88
CA LEU A 447 -12.58 -18.92 19.25
C LEU A 447 -11.99 -17.93 20.25
N ALA A 448 -12.81 -17.37 21.14
CA ALA A 448 -12.35 -16.47 22.19
C ALA A 448 -11.28 -17.13 23.09
N ARG A 449 -11.44 -18.42 23.40
CA ARG A 449 -10.44 -19.17 24.19
C ARG A 449 -9.15 -19.38 23.42
N THR A 450 -9.21 -19.69 22.13
CA THR A 450 -8.00 -19.83 21.33
C THR A 450 -7.28 -18.49 21.22
N MET A 451 -8.01 -17.40 20.94
CA MET A 451 -7.45 -16.05 20.97
C MET A 451 -6.75 -15.74 22.29
N ARG A 452 -7.39 -16.05 23.43
CA ARG A 452 -6.85 -15.78 24.77
C ARG A 452 -5.56 -16.52 25.10
N ALA A 453 -5.20 -17.59 24.39
CA ALA A 453 -3.92 -18.26 24.62
C ALA A 453 -2.73 -17.34 24.26
N ASP A 454 -2.92 -16.42 23.31
CA ASP A 454 -1.85 -15.61 22.72
C ASP A 454 -1.96 -14.10 23.05
N LEU A 455 -3.11 -13.65 23.57
CA LEU A 455 -3.44 -12.22 23.73
C LEU A 455 -2.86 -11.51 24.97
N PHE A 456 -2.34 -12.22 25.96
CA PHE A 456 -2.04 -11.59 27.27
C PHE A 456 -0.77 -10.74 27.31
N GLU A 457 0.01 -10.66 26.21
CA GLU A 457 1.25 -9.87 26.18
C GLU A 457 1.27 -8.74 25.13
N VAL A 458 0.27 -8.64 24.23
CA VAL A 458 0.37 -7.75 23.05
C VAL A 458 -0.86 -6.83 22.89
N ASP A 459 -0.59 -5.53 22.68
CA ASP A 459 -1.58 -4.47 22.44
C ASP A 459 -2.09 -4.53 20.98
N CYS A 460 -3.26 -5.13 20.75
CA CYS A 460 -3.83 -5.43 19.42
C CYS A 460 -5.14 -4.67 19.17
N ASP A 461 -5.48 -4.43 17.90
CA ASP A 461 -6.82 -3.97 17.50
C ASP A 461 -7.64 -5.14 16.92
N PHE A 462 -8.88 -5.27 17.37
CA PHE A 462 -9.79 -6.37 17.05
C PHE A 462 -10.91 -5.92 16.12
N TYR A 463 -11.19 -6.73 15.09
CA TYR A 463 -12.24 -6.48 14.10
C TYR A 463 -13.16 -7.68 14.02
N LEU A 464 -14.39 -7.54 14.52
CA LEU A 464 -15.36 -8.62 14.63
C LEU A 464 -16.51 -8.39 13.63
N SER A 465 -16.86 -9.40 12.85
CA SER A 465 -17.93 -9.30 11.85
C SER A 465 -18.73 -10.59 11.74
N GLY A 466 -20.06 -10.48 11.83
CA GLY A 466 -20.96 -11.63 11.77
C GLY A 466 -22.35 -11.34 12.32
N PRO A 467 -23.14 -12.41 12.61
CA PRO A 467 -24.42 -12.28 13.30
C PRO A 467 -24.28 -11.67 14.69
N ALA A 468 -25.33 -11.02 15.20
CA ALA A 468 -25.32 -10.36 16.52
C ALA A 468 -24.87 -11.29 17.65
N ALA A 469 -25.39 -12.51 17.70
CA ALA A 469 -25.03 -13.50 18.72
C ALA A 469 -23.53 -13.84 18.73
N PHE A 470 -22.88 -13.86 17.56
CA PHE A 470 -21.43 -14.10 17.45
C PHE A 470 -20.63 -12.92 17.99
N VAL A 471 -20.95 -11.72 17.50
CA VAL A 471 -20.20 -10.50 17.82
C VAL A 471 -20.35 -10.13 19.29
N GLU A 472 -21.57 -10.22 19.84
CA GLU A 472 -21.84 -9.91 21.25
C GLU A 472 -21.14 -10.88 22.21
N ALA A 473 -21.16 -12.19 21.89
CA ALA A 473 -20.48 -13.19 22.72
C ALA A 473 -18.96 -12.98 22.73
N LEU A 474 -18.37 -12.70 21.56
CA LEU A 474 -16.93 -12.52 21.43
C LEU A 474 -16.47 -11.18 22.02
N ASP A 475 -17.20 -10.08 21.81
CA ASP A 475 -16.93 -8.78 22.43
C ASP A 475 -16.97 -8.89 23.96
N ALA A 476 -17.96 -9.60 24.53
CA ALA A 476 -18.05 -9.81 25.97
C ALA A 476 -16.83 -10.57 26.54
N GLU A 477 -16.37 -11.62 25.86
CA GLU A 477 -15.17 -12.37 26.28
C GLU A 477 -13.89 -11.55 26.17
N LEU A 478 -13.73 -10.77 25.09
CA LEU A 478 -12.57 -9.88 24.91
C LEU A 478 -12.52 -8.78 25.98
N ARG A 479 -13.67 -8.17 26.30
CA ARG A 479 -13.77 -7.20 27.40
C ARG A 479 -13.49 -7.84 28.75
N ALA A 480 -14.00 -9.05 29.00
CA ALA A 480 -13.73 -9.80 30.22
C ALA A 480 -12.24 -10.18 30.35
N ALA A 481 -11.53 -10.35 29.23
CA ALA A 481 -10.09 -10.55 29.18
C ALA A 481 -9.28 -9.24 29.37
N GLY A 482 -9.94 -8.08 29.41
CA GLY A 482 -9.32 -6.78 29.68
C GLY A 482 -9.04 -5.94 28.43
N VAL A 483 -9.52 -6.33 27.25
CA VAL A 483 -9.35 -5.55 26.01
C VAL A 483 -10.16 -4.25 26.11
N PRO A 484 -9.53 -3.06 25.96
CA PRO A 484 -10.22 -1.78 25.89
C PRO A 484 -11.29 -1.71 24.80
N ALA A 485 -12.43 -1.11 25.12
CA ALA A 485 -13.54 -0.89 24.18
C ALA A 485 -13.13 -0.20 22.88
N ALA A 486 -12.15 0.71 22.95
CA ALA A 486 -11.67 1.49 21.81
C ALA A 486 -10.87 0.66 20.78
N GLN A 487 -10.44 -0.55 21.16
CA GLN A 487 -9.70 -1.48 20.30
C GLN A 487 -10.61 -2.55 19.69
N ILE A 488 -11.89 -2.61 20.08
CA ILE A 488 -12.83 -3.59 19.55
C ILE A 488 -13.76 -2.88 18.58
N HIS A 489 -13.57 -3.20 17.31
CA HIS A 489 -14.39 -2.71 16.19
C HIS A 489 -15.34 -3.82 15.77
N THR A 490 -16.62 -3.49 15.61
CA THR A 490 -17.66 -4.50 15.36
C THR A 490 -18.53 -4.12 14.18
N LEU A 491 -18.86 -5.09 13.34
CA LEU A 491 -19.88 -4.97 12.29
C LEU A 491 -20.90 -6.09 12.44
N LEU A 492 -22.13 -5.71 12.73
CA LEU A 492 -23.27 -6.62 12.76
C LEU A 492 -23.80 -6.78 11.34
N LEU A 493 -23.82 -8.01 10.84
CA LEU A 493 -24.56 -8.30 9.62
C LEU A 493 -26.05 -8.28 9.94
N ALA A 494 -26.78 -7.38 9.27
CA ALA A 494 -28.21 -7.31 9.42
C ALA A 494 -28.83 -8.64 9.01
N GLU A 495 -29.64 -9.24 9.88
CA GLU A 495 -30.67 -10.14 9.38
C GLU A 495 -31.57 -9.31 8.46
N PRO A 496 -31.79 -9.71 7.20
CA PRO A 496 -32.62 -8.92 6.31
C PRO A 496 -34.03 -8.83 6.91
N VAL A 497 -34.37 -7.63 7.37
CA VAL A 497 -35.66 -7.26 7.91
C VAL A 497 -36.64 -7.29 6.74
N GLY A 498 -37.47 -8.33 6.71
CA GLY A 498 -38.66 -8.31 5.89
C GLY A 498 -39.61 -7.24 6.40
N GLU A 499 -40.12 -6.43 5.47
CA GLU A 499 -41.24 -5.49 5.61
C GLU A 499 -40.99 -4.23 6.47
N LEU A 500 -40.76 -3.11 5.77
CA LEU A 500 -41.36 -1.84 6.19
C LEU A 500 -42.77 -1.79 5.59
N ALA A 501 -43.74 -1.63 6.48
CA ALA A 501 -45.19 -1.62 6.25
C ALA A 501 -45.68 -0.60 5.21
#